data_AF-A0A8S2ZZ50-F1
#
_entry.id   AF-A0A8S2ZZ50-F1
#
_cell.length_a   1.000
_cell.length_b   1.000
_cell.length_c   1.000
_cell.angle_alpha   90.00
_cell.angle_beta   90.00
_cell.angle_gamma   90.00
#
_symmetry.space_group_name_H-M   'P 1'
#
loop_
_entity.id
_entity.type
_entity.pdbx_description
1 polymer ?
#
loop_
_entity_poly.entity_id
_entity_poly.type
_entity_poly.pdbx_seq_one_letter_code
_entity_poly.pdbx_strand_id
1 'polypeptide(L)' 'MRKKAVLTLDSRYTTQIENAYYYCNPPEAREIEKKIRSPIQEYLRRLLFKDLNKITIEK' A
#
# COMPACT_ATOMS: atom_id res chain seq x y z
N MET A 1 -15.80 2.02 16.96
CA MET A 1 -14.99 1.52 18.10
C MET A 1 -15.75 1.39 19.42
N ARG A 2 -16.47 2.41 19.91
CA ARG A 2 -17.13 2.36 21.23
C ARG A 2 -18.12 1.18 21.39
N LYS A 3 -18.96 0.90 20.38
CA LYS A 3 -19.89 -0.26 20.38
C LYS A 3 -19.18 -1.62 20.29
N LYS A 4 -18.01 -1.70 19.64
CA LYS A 4 -17.16 -2.90 19.60
C LYS A 4 -16.61 -3.25 20.99
N ALA A 5 -16.27 -2.25 21.81
CA ALA A 5 -15.68 -2.46 23.13
C ALA A 5 -16.72 -2.74 24.24
N VAL A 6 -17.95 -2.22 24.08
CA VAL A 6 -19.00 -2.33 25.11
C VAL A 6 -19.88 -3.56 24.91
N LEU A 7 -20.04 -4.04 23.67
CA LEU A 7 -20.85 -5.21 23.37
C LEU A 7 -19.96 -6.41 23.07
N THR A 8 -20.21 -7.53 23.74
CA THR A 8 -19.61 -8.83 23.41
C THR A 8 -20.27 -9.38 22.14
N LEU A 9 -19.79 -8.90 20.99
CA LEU A 9 -20.23 -9.33 19.67
C LEU A 9 -19.44 -10.56 19.23
N ASP A 10 -20.07 -11.40 18.40
CA ASP A 10 -19.37 -12.49 17.73
C ASP A 10 -18.24 -11.95 16.82
N SER A 11 -17.20 -12.76 16.62
CA SER A 11 -15.95 -12.40 15.94
C SER A 11 -16.17 -11.89 14.50
N ARG A 12 -17.23 -12.34 13.82
CA ARG A 12 -17.60 -11.79 12.50
C ARG A 12 -17.97 -10.32 12.57
N TYR A 13 -18.81 -9.95 13.53
CA TYR A 13 -19.33 -8.58 13.64
C TYR A 13 -18.27 -7.60 14.14
N THR A 14 -17.35 -8.05 15.00
CA THR A 14 -16.21 -7.22 15.42
C THR A 14 -15.33 -6.87 14.22
N THR A 15 -15.00 -7.85 13.38
CA THR A 15 -14.21 -7.66 12.15
C THR A 15 -14.91 -6.71 11.16
N GLN A 16 -16.22 -6.86 10.97
CA GLN A 16 -16.99 -6.00 10.07
C GLN A 16 -16.97 -4.53 10.52
N ILE A 17 -17.10 -4.29 11.82
CA ILE A 17 -17.05 -2.93 12.41
C ILE A 17 -15.66 -2.31 12.23
N GLU A 18 -14.59 -3.09 12.41
CA GLU A 18 -13.21 -2.61 12.20
C GLU A 18 -12.97 -2.23 10.75
N ASN A 19 -13.36 -3.09 9.81
CA ASN A 19 -13.19 -2.83 8.39
C ASN A 19 -13.94 -1.57 7.97
N ALA A 20 -15.20 -1.41 8.39
CA ALA A 20 -15.97 -0.19 8.10
C ALA A 20 -15.34 1.06 8.72
N TYR A 21 -14.77 0.93 9.93
CA TYR A 21 -14.10 2.04 10.61
C TYR A 21 -12.84 2.49 9.86
N TYR A 22 -11.96 1.56 9.49
CA TYR A 22 -10.72 1.88 8.77
C TYR A 22 -10.95 2.20 7.29
N TYR A 23 -12.10 1.85 6.71
CA TYR A 23 -12.46 2.29 5.38
C TYR A 23 -12.79 3.79 5.35
N CYS A 24 -13.58 4.27 6.32
CA CYS A 24 -13.96 5.68 6.42
C CYS A 24 -12.87 6.57 7.02
N ASN A 25 -12.06 6.02 7.93
CA ASN A 25 -10.94 6.69 8.55
C ASN A 25 -9.70 5.81 8.41
N PRO A 26 -9.12 5.73 7.21
CA PRO A 26 -7.89 5.00 7.02
C PRO A 26 -6.85 5.55 8.00
N PRO A 27 -6.08 4.68 8.67
CA PRO A 27 -4.98 5.16 9.50
C PRO A 27 -4.09 6.05 8.64
N GLU A 28 -3.45 7.04 9.26
CA GLU A 28 -2.42 7.83 8.59
C GLU A 28 -1.36 6.85 8.05
N ALA A 29 -1.48 6.52 6.77
CA ALA A 29 -0.45 5.82 6.06
C ALA A 29 0.70 6.81 6.07
N ARG A 30 1.84 6.42 6.67
CA ARG A 30 3.06 7.20 6.58
C ARG A 30 3.22 7.55 5.11
N GLU A 31 3.14 8.83 4.79
CA GLU A 31 3.34 9.27 3.44
C GLU A 31 4.76 8.86 3.08
N ILE A 32 4.90 7.80 2.28
CA ILE A 32 6.21 7.35 1.84
C ILE A 32 6.68 8.48 0.95
N GLU A 33 7.57 9.31 1.48
CA GLU A 33 8.19 10.38 0.72
C GLU A 33 8.76 9.78 -0.57
N LYS A 34 8.12 10.12 -1.69
CA LYS A 34 8.60 9.71 -2.99
C LYS A 34 9.92 10.45 -3.16
N LYS A 35 11.03 9.72 -3.01
CA LYS A 35 12.37 10.24 -3.27
C LYS A 35 12.36 10.98 -4.60
N ILE A 36 12.62 12.28 -4.56
CA ILE A 36 12.79 13.12 -5.75
C ILE A 36 14.02 12.56 -6.47
N ARG A 37 13.81 12.04 -7.68
CA ARG A 37 14.88 11.48 -8.51
C ARG A 37 15.13 12.41 -9.66
N SER A 38 16.39 12.58 -10.03
CA SER A 38 16.75 13.31 -11.24
C SER A 38 16.35 12.51 -12.49
N PRO A 39 16.16 13.16 -13.65
CA PRO A 39 15.82 12.49 -14.90
C PRO A 39 16.78 11.36 -15.29
N ILE A 40 18.08 11.52 -14.98
CA ILE A 40 19.11 10.51 -15.24
C ILE A 40 18.89 9.25 -14.37
N GLN A 41 18.59 9.42 -13.08
CA GLN A 41 18.34 8.30 -12.17
C GLN A 41 17.07 7.53 -12.57
N GLU A 42 16.05 8.24 -13.05
CA GLU A 42 14.82 7.63 -13.54
C GLU A 42 15.05 6.86 -14.84
N TYR A 43 15.85 7.41 -15.76
CA TYR A 43 16.28 6.74 -16.98
C TYR A 43 17.04 5.44 -16.68
N LEU A 44 18.04 5.48 -15.79
CA LEU A 44 18.80 4.28 -15.39
C LEU A 44 17.89 3.21 -14.77
N ARG A 45 16.91 3.60 -13.96
CA ARG A 45 15.94 2.67 -13.38
C ARG A 45 15.07 2.03 -14.47
N ARG A 46 14.57 2.82 -15.42
CA ARG A 46 13.80 2.29 -16.54
C ARG A 46 14.64 1.31 -17.36
N LEU A 47 15.88 1.70 -17.67
CA LEU A 47 16.80 0.87 -18.43
C LEU A 47 17.05 -0.47 -17.72
N LEU A 48 17.39 -0.46 -16.43
CA LEU A 48 17.70 -1.68 -15.68
C LEU A 48 16.49 -2.59 -15.44
N PHE A 49 15.32 -2.02 -15.11
CA PHE A 49 14.18 -2.82 -14.64
C PHE A 49 13.11 -3.08 -15.71
N LYS A 50 13.07 -2.29 -16.79
CA LYS A 50 12.13 -2.50 -17.90
C LYS A 50 12.85 -2.97 -19.15
N ASP A 51 13.88 -2.25 -19.57
CA ASP A 51 14.45 -2.43 -20.90
C ASP A 51 15.52 -3.53 -20.92
N LEU A 52 16.28 -3.70 -19.84
CA LEU A 52 17.34 -4.71 -19.67
C LEU A 52 16.88 -5.92 -18.85
N ASN A 53 15.61 -6.32 -18.98
CA ASN A 53 15.13 -7.54 -18.35
C ASN A 53 15.54 -8.77 -19.18
N LYS A 54 15.69 -9.93 -18.55
CA LYS A 54 16.09 -11.19 -19.22
C LYS A 54 15.19 -11.52 -20.41
N ILE A 55 13.91 -11.21 -20.30
CA ILE A 55 12.89 -11.38 -21.36
C ILE A 55 13.17 -10.50 -22.59
N THR A 56 13.76 -9.32 -22.39
CA THR A 56 14.06 -8.36 -23.46
C THR A 56 15.44 -8.59 -24.09
N ILE A 57 16.39 -9.15 -23.32
CA ILE A 57 17.79 -9.34 -23.74
C ILE A 57 18.01 -10.72 -24.39
N GLU A 58 17.32 -11.77 -23.94
CA GLU A 58 17.42 -13.11 -24.51
C GLU A 58 16.51 -13.22 -25.75
N LYS A 59 16.97 -12.67 -26.87
CA LYS A 59 16.49 -13.00 -28.22
C LYS A 59 17.66 -13.43 -29.10
#